data_AF-A0A7K2QLM6-F1
#
_entry.id   AF-A0A7K2QLM6-F1
#
_cell.length_a   1.000
_cell.length_b   1.000
_cell.length_c   1.000
_cell.angle_alpha   90.00
_cell.angle_beta   90.00
_cell.angle_gamma   90.00
#
_symmetry.space_group_name_H-M   'P 1'
#
loop_
_entity.id
_entity.type
_entity.pdbx_description
1 polymer ?
#
loop_
_entity_poly.entity_id
_entity_poly.type
_entity_poly.pdbx_seq_one_letter_code
_entity_poly.pdbx_strand_id
1 'polypeptide(L)'
;MSPIPEGTPGPSKARRRRTVRLRTMLIWLAVVPTVAMGAQVAVTAERLLTQADHLRGDLAASKRIGEPLFRLMVELQAERKTTAARWAGAPVRDGDLRDRRAATDKAVAEFRRLAAQSDSPPVPGQTAEHLQDVKDRLDQLGAFRSRADAHSGVAAQTMVYYDGVIDGITGLYQGAFAHAEDAGLLQETRPVVAMLSASEMLARQDTILTLAGPSRELTPTAFGEFLSDAGAHRHLYDTWVVPYLPPAEKQTYEGISSSAAWKTKLRVETAVIAQHKITDSGMKLPAEVNDWSAAYPVFSGQLAELGNQRSRDLLAHADEAAAELETEVYWLVGGSAGALLLVVAVVVVTTRSVLRRLRRLHERTVAVAEVTLPDVVARLHRGQPVDDAALPEVRGDKDEVGQIN
;
A
#
# COMPACT_ATOMS: atom_id res chain seq x y z
N MET A 1 -53.78 -81.80 -4.91
CA MET A 1 -52.67 -81.06 -5.55
C MET A 1 -53.33 -80.02 -6.46
N SER A 2 -53.40 -78.78 -6.00
CA SER A 2 -53.94 -77.64 -6.75
C SER A 2 -53.01 -76.43 -6.51
N PRO A 3 -52.70 -75.62 -7.54
CA PRO A 3 -51.65 -74.60 -7.47
C PRO A 3 -52.16 -73.22 -7.02
N ILE A 4 -51.22 -72.43 -6.51
CA ILE A 4 -51.33 -71.04 -6.03
C ILE A 4 -51.05 -70.08 -7.21
N PRO A 5 -51.73 -68.92 -7.33
CA PRO A 5 -51.66 -68.08 -8.53
C PRO A 5 -50.47 -67.11 -8.55
N GLU A 6 -49.95 -66.85 -9.76
CA GLU A 6 -48.93 -65.86 -10.09
C GLU A 6 -49.44 -64.42 -9.97
N GLY A 7 -48.74 -63.59 -9.20
CA GLY A 7 -48.89 -62.14 -9.20
C GLY A 7 -47.92 -61.48 -10.19
N THR A 8 -48.44 -60.62 -11.06
CA THR A 8 -47.70 -59.88 -12.09
C THR A 8 -46.91 -58.70 -11.49
N PRO A 9 -45.61 -58.51 -11.80
CA PRO A 9 -44.91 -57.27 -11.47
C PRO A 9 -45.16 -56.21 -12.55
N GLY A 10 -45.60 -55.01 -12.14
CA GLY A 10 -45.78 -53.86 -13.02
C GLY A 10 -44.46 -53.27 -13.55
N PRO A 11 -44.49 -52.55 -14.69
CA PRO A 11 -43.28 -52.06 -15.35
C PRO A 11 -42.61 -50.94 -14.55
N SER A 12 -41.31 -51.12 -14.27
CA SER A 12 -40.46 -50.10 -13.67
C SER A 12 -40.24 -48.94 -14.66
N LYS A 13 -40.54 -47.70 -14.24
CA LYS A 13 -40.23 -46.48 -15.01
C LYS A 13 -38.71 -46.26 -15.02
N ALA A 14 -38.03 -46.80 -16.03
CA ALA A 14 -36.63 -46.49 -16.28
C ALA A 14 -36.47 -44.98 -16.60
N ARG A 15 -35.87 -44.24 -15.67
CA ARG A 15 -35.51 -42.83 -15.83
C ARG A 15 -34.46 -42.72 -16.95
N ARG A 16 -34.90 -42.33 -18.14
CA ARG A 16 -34.07 -42.15 -19.34
C ARG A 16 -33.01 -41.07 -19.06
N ARG A 17 -31.81 -41.47 -18.60
CA ARG A 17 -30.65 -40.57 -18.51
C ARG A 17 -30.31 -40.15 -19.95
N ARG A 18 -30.50 -38.87 -20.27
CA ARG A 18 -30.03 -38.26 -21.52
C ARG A 18 -28.52 -38.47 -21.61
N THR A 19 -28.09 -39.39 -22.45
CA THR A 19 -26.67 -39.55 -22.80
C THR A 19 -26.27 -38.33 -23.62
N VAL A 20 -25.42 -37.50 -23.02
CA VAL A 20 -24.82 -36.35 -23.70
C VAL A 20 -23.99 -36.91 -24.86
N ARG A 21 -24.22 -36.44 -26.09
CA ARG A 21 -23.44 -36.88 -27.27
C ARG A 21 -21.95 -36.71 -26.95
N LEU A 22 -21.12 -37.72 -27.24
CA LEU A 22 -19.68 -37.74 -26.92
C LEU A 22 -18.97 -36.42 -27.32
N ARG A 23 -19.36 -35.84 -28.47
CA ARG A 23 -18.95 -34.50 -28.94
C ARG A 23 -19.21 -33.38 -27.93
N THR A 24 -20.39 -33.35 -27.33
CA THR A 24 -20.80 -32.32 -26.35
C THR A 24 -20.04 -32.51 -25.04
N MET A 25 -19.79 -33.76 -24.61
CA MET A 25 -18.98 -34.06 -23.42
C MET A 25 -17.51 -33.62 -23.60
N LEU A 26 -16.95 -33.83 -24.80
CA LEU A 26 -15.57 -33.42 -25.14
C LEU A 26 -15.41 -31.90 -25.26
N ILE A 27 -16.43 -31.19 -25.76
CA ILE A 27 -16.47 -29.72 -25.80
C ILE A 27 -16.54 -29.16 -24.37
N TRP A 28 -17.42 -29.70 -23.51
CA TRP A 28 -17.55 -29.23 -22.13
C TRP A 28 -16.31 -29.52 -21.28
N LEU A 29 -15.57 -30.61 -21.55
CA LEU A 29 -14.30 -30.91 -20.89
C LEU A 29 -13.22 -29.83 -21.13
N ALA A 30 -13.25 -29.18 -22.29
CA ALA A 30 -12.33 -28.09 -22.61
C ALA A 30 -12.87 -26.71 -22.17
N VAL A 31 -14.16 -26.45 -22.36
CA VAL A 31 -14.75 -25.14 -22.06
C VAL A 31 -14.70 -24.80 -20.57
N VAL A 32 -14.97 -25.77 -19.68
CA VAL A 32 -15.03 -25.50 -18.23
C VAL A 32 -13.67 -25.03 -17.67
N PRO A 33 -12.54 -25.73 -17.91
CA PRO A 33 -11.22 -25.25 -17.48
C PRO A 33 -10.85 -23.91 -18.11
N THR A 34 -11.14 -23.69 -19.40
CA THR A 34 -10.83 -22.43 -20.10
C THR A 34 -11.58 -21.24 -19.51
N VAL A 35 -12.88 -21.41 -19.21
CA VAL A 35 -13.69 -20.37 -18.57
C VAL A 35 -13.23 -20.13 -17.13
N ALA A 36 -12.90 -21.19 -16.38
CA ALA A 36 -12.36 -21.04 -15.03
C ALA A 36 -11.01 -20.29 -15.01
N MET A 37 -10.11 -20.61 -15.94
CA MET A 37 -8.82 -19.94 -16.08
C MET A 37 -8.99 -18.48 -16.50
N GLY A 38 -9.88 -18.21 -17.47
CA GLY A 38 -10.20 -16.85 -17.90
C GLY A 38 -10.84 -16.02 -16.78
N ALA A 39 -11.74 -16.61 -16.00
CA ALA A 39 -12.32 -15.96 -14.83
C ALA A 39 -11.27 -15.66 -13.76
N GLN A 40 -10.35 -16.60 -13.49
CA GLN A 40 -9.27 -16.38 -12.53
C GLN A 40 -8.31 -15.28 -12.99
N VAL A 41 -7.94 -15.26 -14.27
CA VAL A 41 -7.12 -14.18 -14.86
C VAL A 41 -7.84 -12.84 -14.79
N ALA A 42 -9.14 -12.80 -15.09
CA ALA A 42 -9.93 -11.58 -14.99
C ALA A 42 -9.97 -11.05 -13.55
N VAL A 43 -10.21 -11.92 -12.56
CA VAL A 43 -10.20 -11.54 -11.14
C VAL A 43 -8.82 -11.07 -10.68
N THR A 44 -7.74 -11.74 -11.10
CA THR A 44 -6.38 -11.33 -10.74
C THR A 44 -6.00 -10.01 -11.42
N ALA A 45 -6.34 -9.81 -12.69
CA ALA A 45 -6.08 -8.57 -13.41
C ALA A 45 -6.88 -7.40 -12.83
N GLU A 46 -8.15 -7.61 -12.48
CA GLU A 46 -8.99 -6.60 -11.81
C GLU A 46 -8.41 -6.21 -10.45
N ARG A 47 -7.93 -7.17 -9.66
CA ARG A 47 -7.25 -6.90 -8.37
C ARG A 47 -5.96 -6.09 -8.54
N LEU A 48 -5.11 -6.46 -9.49
CA LEU A 48 -3.86 -5.74 -9.74
C LEU A 48 -4.11 -4.33 -10.29
N LEU A 49 -5.09 -4.15 -11.18
CA LEU A 49 -5.48 -2.84 -11.69
C LEU A 49 -6.07 -1.94 -10.60
N THR A 50 -6.95 -2.47 -9.76
CA THR A 50 -7.50 -1.72 -8.62
C THR A 50 -6.39 -1.35 -7.63
N GLN A 51 -5.46 -2.26 -7.34
CA GLN A 51 -4.29 -1.97 -6.50
C GLN A 51 -3.40 -0.85 -7.09
N ALA A 52 -3.13 -0.89 -8.40
CA ALA A 52 -2.36 0.15 -9.09
C ALA A 52 -3.08 1.52 -9.10
N ASP A 53 -4.40 1.53 -9.31
CA ASP A 53 -5.21 2.75 -9.27
C ASP A 53 -5.26 3.35 -7.85
N HIS A 54 -5.41 2.50 -6.82
CA HIS A 54 -5.33 2.93 -5.41
C HIS A 54 -3.96 3.51 -5.08
N LEU A 55 -2.86 2.82 -5.44
CA LEU A 55 -1.51 3.28 -5.19
C LEU A 55 -1.22 4.63 -5.86
N ARG A 56 -1.68 4.84 -7.10
CA ARG A 56 -1.56 6.14 -7.78
C ARG A 56 -2.41 7.24 -7.14
N GLY A 57 -3.63 6.92 -6.74
CA GLY A 57 -4.50 7.86 -6.03
C GLY A 57 -3.85 8.35 -4.74
N ASP A 58 -3.31 7.41 -3.95
CA ASP A 58 -2.61 7.70 -2.69
C ASP A 58 -1.31 8.47 -2.92
N LEU A 59 -0.56 8.15 -3.98
CA LEU A 59 0.66 8.88 -4.36
C LEU A 59 0.40 10.30 -4.83
N ALA A 60 -0.62 10.48 -5.68
CA ALA A 60 -1.02 11.79 -6.16
C ALA A 60 -1.55 12.65 -5.01
N ALA A 61 -2.34 12.07 -4.10
CA ALA A 61 -2.80 12.74 -2.89
C ALA A 61 -1.63 13.09 -1.96
N SER A 62 -0.70 12.16 -1.73
CA SER A 62 0.48 12.36 -0.88
C SER A 62 1.41 13.43 -1.43
N LYS A 63 1.66 13.48 -2.74
CA LYS A 63 2.44 14.56 -3.37
C LYS A 63 1.72 15.90 -3.29
N ARG A 64 0.40 15.90 -3.51
CA ARG A 64 -0.41 17.13 -3.52
C ARG A 64 -0.61 17.73 -2.13
N ILE A 65 -0.69 16.90 -1.09
CA ILE A 65 -1.03 17.32 0.28
C ILE A 65 0.18 17.28 1.23
N GLY A 66 1.12 16.36 1.03
CA GLY A 66 2.25 16.11 1.92
C GLY A 66 3.23 17.29 2.05
N GLU A 67 3.70 17.86 0.93
CA GLU A 67 4.60 19.03 0.99
C GLU A 67 3.91 20.26 1.63
N PRO A 68 2.67 20.63 1.27
CA PRO A 68 1.94 21.71 1.92
C PRO A 68 1.68 21.48 3.42
N LEU A 69 1.35 20.24 3.83
CA LEU A 69 1.20 19.88 5.25
C LEU A 69 2.53 20.02 6.01
N PHE A 70 3.63 19.51 5.43
CA PHE A 70 4.95 19.64 6.02
C PHE A 70 5.35 21.12 6.19
N ARG A 71 5.11 21.94 5.15
CA ARG A 71 5.34 23.38 5.22
C ARG A 71 4.51 24.04 6.32
N LEU A 72 3.23 23.70 6.42
CA LEU A 72 2.36 24.23 7.48
C LEU A 72 2.89 23.87 8.88
N MET A 73 3.35 22.63 9.08
CA MET A 73 3.96 22.20 10.33
C MET A 73 5.20 23.04 10.67
N VAL A 74 6.13 23.21 9.73
CA VAL A 74 7.38 23.96 9.93
C VAL A 74 7.10 25.43 10.25
N GLU A 75 6.15 26.06 9.55
CA GLU A 75 5.80 27.47 9.83
C GLU A 75 5.13 27.62 11.20
N LEU A 76 4.25 26.70 11.60
CA LEU A 76 3.66 26.68 12.95
C LEU A 76 4.72 26.49 14.04
N GLN A 77 5.70 25.60 13.83
CA GLN A 77 6.82 25.41 14.76
C GLN A 77 7.66 26.68 14.89
N ALA A 78 7.96 27.35 13.78
CA ALA A 78 8.73 28.59 13.77
C ALA A 78 7.97 29.75 14.44
N GLU A 79 6.66 29.85 14.20
CA GLU A 79 5.80 30.83 14.87
C GLU A 79 5.67 30.55 16.36
N ARG A 80 5.48 29.28 16.78
CA ARG A 80 5.45 28.85 18.18
C ARG A 80 6.72 29.30 18.91
N LYS A 81 7.90 28.98 18.35
CA LYS A 81 9.20 29.39 18.92
C LYS A 81 9.32 30.91 19.04
N THR A 82 8.94 31.65 17.99
CA THR A 82 9.07 33.12 17.98
C THR A 82 8.10 33.76 18.98
N THR A 83 6.90 33.20 19.11
CA THR A 83 5.91 33.60 20.11
C THR A 83 6.41 33.32 21.53
N ALA A 84 7.00 32.14 21.77
CA ALA A 84 7.64 31.77 23.03
C ALA A 84 8.78 32.74 23.40
N ALA A 85 9.67 33.04 22.45
CA ALA A 85 10.77 33.98 22.65
C ALA A 85 10.26 35.36 23.08
N ARG A 86 9.23 35.89 22.38
CA ARG A 86 8.63 37.18 22.73
C ARG A 86 8.00 37.15 24.12
N TRP A 87 7.26 36.08 24.45
CA TRP A 87 6.63 35.92 25.76
C TRP A 87 7.67 35.88 26.89
N ALA A 88 8.78 35.17 26.67
CA ALA A 88 9.87 35.04 27.64
C ALA A 88 10.72 36.32 27.79
N GLY A 89 10.38 37.40 27.09
CA GLY A 89 11.13 38.67 27.12
C GLY A 89 12.46 38.62 26.38
N ALA A 90 12.67 37.64 25.48
CA ALA A 90 13.82 37.63 24.59
C ALA A 90 13.69 38.76 23.55
N PRO A 91 14.81 39.33 23.07
CA PRO A 91 14.79 40.40 22.08
C PRO A 91 14.33 39.87 20.71
N VAL A 92 13.03 39.92 20.46
CA VAL A 92 12.40 39.59 19.16
C VAL A 92 11.95 40.90 18.51
N ARG A 93 12.43 41.19 17.29
CA ARG A 93 11.99 42.39 16.57
C ARG A 93 10.53 42.22 16.16
N ASP A 94 9.75 43.30 16.22
CA ASP A 94 8.33 43.25 15.80
C ASP A 94 8.14 42.82 14.34
N GLY A 95 9.12 43.10 13.47
CA GLY A 95 9.13 42.61 12.09
C GLY A 95 9.19 41.08 12.02
N ASP A 96 10.05 40.46 12.82
CA ASP A 96 10.30 39.02 12.76
C ASP A 96 9.04 38.21 13.11
N LEU A 97 8.31 38.60 14.16
CA LEU A 97 7.05 37.92 14.51
C LEU A 97 5.96 38.13 13.46
N ARG A 98 5.87 39.32 12.85
CA ARG A 98 4.92 39.58 11.76
C ARG A 98 5.24 38.74 10.53
N ASP A 99 6.50 38.66 10.15
CA ASP A 99 6.95 37.88 8.99
C ASP A 99 6.69 36.39 9.19
N ARG A 100 6.92 35.88 10.42
CA ARG A 100 6.58 34.49 10.78
C ARG A 100 5.09 34.21 10.69
N ARG A 101 4.25 35.09 11.24
CA ARG A 101 2.78 34.97 11.14
C ARG A 101 2.30 34.99 9.70
N ALA A 102 2.85 35.87 8.86
CA ALA A 102 2.51 35.96 7.45
C ALA A 102 2.89 34.67 6.69
N ALA A 103 4.04 34.06 7.02
CA ALA A 103 4.45 32.77 6.46
C ALA A 103 3.49 31.65 6.86
N THR A 104 3.12 31.57 8.14
CA THR A 104 2.09 30.64 8.63
C THR A 104 0.76 30.85 7.93
N ASP A 105 0.29 32.09 7.80
CA ASP A 105 -1.00 32.42 7.18
C ASP A 105 -1.03 31.99 5.71
N LYS A 106 0.09 32.16 4.99
CA LYS A 106 0.25 31.66 3.62
C LYS A 106 0.17 30.14 3.58
N ALA A 107 0.82 29.43 4.51
CA ALA A 107 0.76 27.97 4.58
C ALA A 107 -0.65 27.47 4.94
N VAL A 108 -1.35 28.14 5.86
CA VAL A 108 -2.75 27.85 6.22
C VAL A 108 -3.68 28.05 5.04
N ALA A 109 -3.53 29.15 4.30
CA ALA A 109 -4.34 29.42 3.11
C ALA A 109 -4.15 28.35 2.03
N GLU A 110 -2.90 27.93 1.80
CA GLU A 110 -2.58 26.87 0.83
C GLU A 110 -3.15 25.51 1.25
N PHE A 111 -2.99 25.14 2.53
CA PHE A 111 -3.60 23.93 3.09
C PHE A 111 -5.12 23.92 2.92
N ARG A 112 -5.80 25.02 3.27
CA ARG A 112 -7.27 25.15 3.12
C ARG A 112 -7.71 25.04 1.66
N ARG A 113 -6.97 25.66 0.75
CA ARG A 113 -7.23 25.59 -0.69
C ARG A 113 -7.17 24.14 -1.16
N LEU A 114 -6.16 23.39 -0.75
CA LEU A 114 -5.99 22.00 -1.15
C LEU A 114 -7.03 21.08 -0.51
N ALA A 115 -7.31 21.25 0.78
CA ALA A 115 -8.35 20.50 1.49
C ALA A 115 -9.76 20.71 0.89
N ALA A 116 -10.02 21.90 0.33
CA ALA A 116 -11.29 22.20 -0.35
C ALA A 116 -11.38 21.67 -1.80
N GLN A 117 -10.24 21.43 -2.46
CA GLN A 117 -10.15 21.00 -3.86
C GLN A 117 -10.01 19.48 -4.02
N SER A 118 -10.04 18.71 -2.94
CA SER A 118 -9.96 17.26 -3.02
C SER A 118 -11.27 16.67 -3.56
N ASP A 119 -11.32 16.51 -4.89
CA ASP A 119 -12.28 15.65 -5.62
C ASP A 119 -12.06 14.14 -5.35
N SER A 120 -11.20 13.80 -4.38
CA SER A 120 -10.97 12.43 -3.94
C SER A 120 -12.26 11.82 -3.37
N PRO A 121 -12.49 10.51 -3.55
CA PRO A 121 -13.56 9.82 -2.83
C PRO A 121 -13.45 10.13 -1.33
N PRO A 122 -14.59 10.26 -0.61
CA PRO A 122 -14.60 10.68 0.78
C PRO A 122 -13.61 9.85 1.60
N VAL A 123 -12.63 10.52 2.20
CA VAL A 123 -11.64 9.89 3.07
C VAL A 123 -12.42 9.20 4.21
N PRO A 124 -12.41 7.87 4.33
CA PRO A 124 -13.29 7.19 5.28
C PRO A 124 -12.89 7.47 6.74
N GLY A 125 -13.89 7.59 7.61
CA GLY A 125 -13.73 7.46 9.07
C GLY A 125 -12.83 8.51 9.73
N GLN A 126 -11.85 8.04 10.51
CA GLN A 126 -11.04 8.85 11.43
C GLN A 126 -10.26 9.98 10.74
N THR A 127 -9.76 9.82 9.51
CA THR A 127 -8.96 10.86 8.85
C THR A 127 -9.78 12.12 8.54
N ALA A 128 -11.07 11.98 8.23
CA ALA A 128 -11.95 13.12 8.00
C ALA A 128 -12.22 13.91 9.30
N GLU A 129 -12.37 13.21 10.44
CA GLU A 129 -12.51 13.83 11.76
C GLU A 129 -11.24 14.60 12.16
N HIS A 130 -10.06 14.00 11.95
CA HIS A 130 -8.77 14.67 12.19
C HIS A 130 -8.60 15.90 11.29
N LEU A 131 -9.05 15.84 10.03
CA LEU A 131 -8.98 16.97 9.12
C LEU A 131 -9.85 18.13 9.60
N GLN A 132 -11.05 17.81 10.10
CA GLN A 132 -11.95 18.82 10.63
C GLN A 132 -11.42 19.42 11.93
N ASP A 133 -10.88 18.62 12.86
CA ASP A 133 -10.25 19.13 14.10
C ASP A 133 -9.08 20.08 13.79
N VAL A 134 -8.20 19.74 12.83
CA VAL A 134 -7.10 20.63 12.41
C VAL A 134 -7.65 21.94 11.85
N LYS A 135 -8.68 21.90 11.00
CA LYS A 135 -9.31 23.12 10.45
C LYS A 135 -9.88 24.01 11.55
N ASP A 136 -10.63 23.41 12.48
CA ASP A 136 -11.26 24.13 13.60
C ASP A 136 -10.21 24.76 14.52
N ARG A 137 -9.09 24.06 14.78
CA ARG A 137 -7.96 24.64 15.52
C ARG A 137 -7.33 25.80 14.76
N LEU A 138 -7.07 25.66 13.46
CA LEU A 138 -6.51 26.74 12.64
C LEU A 138 -7.40 27.99 12.63
N ASP A 139 -8.73 27.85 12.73
CA ASP A 139 -9.65 28.99 12.88
C ASP A 139 -9.47 29.74 14.21
N GLN A 140 -8.97 29.06 15.26
CA GLN A 140 -8.68 29.66 16.57
C GLN A 140 -7.30 30.33 16.65
N LEU A 141 -6.46 30.21 15.61
CA LEU A 141 -5.08 30.72 15.62
C LEU A 141 -4.99 32.21 15.93
N GLY A 142 -5.88 33.02 15.35
CA GLY A 142 -5.95 34.46 15.61
C GLY A 142 -6.25 34.81 17.07
N ALA A 143 -7.08 34.01 17.75
CA ALA A 143 -7.44 34.23 19.14
C ALA A 143 -6.27 33.92 20.09
N PHE A 144 -5.52 32.85 19.83
CA PHE A 144 -4.31 32.54 20.59
C PHE A 144 -3.18 33.54 20.35
N ARG A 145 -2.99 34.00 19.10
CA ARG A 145 -2.06 35.10 18.78
C ARG A 145 -2.38 36.38 19.56
N SER A 146 -3.66 36.78 19.58
CA SER A 146 -4.12 37.97 20.31
C SER A 146 -3.88 37.87 21.82
N ARG A 147 -4.15 36.70 22.40
CA ARG A 147 -3.86 36.44 23.82
C ARG A 147 -2.36 36.51 24.13
N ALA A 148 -1.53 35.99 23.23
CA ALA A 148 -0.09 36.06 23.37
C ALA A 148 0.46 37.48 23.27
N ASP A 149 -0.03 38.28 22.33
CA ASP A 149 0.37 39.68 22.20
C ASP A 149 -0.03 40.49 23.44
N ALA A 150 -1.22 40.23 23.98
CA ALA A 150 -1.73 40.86 25.20
C ALA A 150 -1.08 40.32 26.49
N HIS A 151 -0.22 39.31 26.42
CA HIS A 151 0.32 38.58 27.59
C HIS A 151 -0.78 38.12 28.57
N SER A 152 -1.96 37.79 28.04
CA SER A 152 -3.08 37.34 28.85
C SER A 152 -3.00 35.83 29.08
N GLY A 153 -2.96 35.39 30.34
CA GLY A 153 -2.87 33.98 30.72
C GLY A 153 -1.42 33.53 30.95
N VAL A 154 -1.14 32.24 30.71
CA VAL A 154 0.20 31.65 30.88
C VAL A 154 0.75 31.15 29.53
N ALA A 155 2.05 31.35 29.30
CA ALA A 155 2.72 30.98 28.05
C ALA A 155 2.46 29.52 27.64
N ALA A 156 2.47 28.62 28.64
CA ALA A 156 2.26 27.18 28.45
C ALA A 156 0.94 26.87 27.73
N GLN A 157 -0.16 27.59 28.01
CA GLN A 157 -1.43 27.37 27.32
C GLN A 157 -1.37 27.70 25.83
N THR A 158 -0.56 28.71 25.46
CA THR A 158 -0.36 29.07 24.05
C THR A 158 0.50 28.01 23.36
N MET A 159 1.54 27.50 24.03
CA MET A 159 2.37 26.43 23.46
C MET A 159 1.57 25.14 23.26
N VAL A 160 0.83 24.69 24.26
CA VAL A 160 -0.05 23.51 24.17
C VAL A 160 -1.06 23.62 23.03
N TYR A 161 -1.54 24.82 22.73
CA TYR A 161 -2.39 25.03 21.55
C TYR A 161 -1.65 24.79 20.23
N TYR A 162 -0.46 25.36 20.06
CA TYR A 162 0.36 25.10 18.86
C TYR A 162 0.71 23.62 18.74
N ASP A 163 1.10 23.00 19.84
CA ASP A 163 1.41 21.57 19.94
C ASP A 163 0.23 20.73 19.44
N GLY A 164 -0.99 21.03 19.89
CA GLY A 164 -2.19 20.32 19.46
C GLY A 164 -2.53 20.50 17.97
N VAL A 165 -2.24 21.68 17.38
CA VAL A 165 -2.41 21.88 15.93
C VAL A 165 -1.38 21.04 15.15
N ILE A 166 -0.12 21.05 15.59
CA ILE A 166 0.99 20.33 14.97
C ILE A 166 0.82 18.81 15.10
N ASP A 167 0.33 18.33 16.24
CA ASP A 167 0.01 16.92 16.46
C ASP A 167 -1.12 16.46 15.52
N GLY A 168 -2.15 17.28 15.36
CA GLY A 168 -3.23 17.01 14.39
C GLY A 168 -2.70 16.92 12.94
N ILE A 169 -1.80 17.83 12.55
CA ILE A 169 -1.13 17.79 11.24
C ILE A 169 -0.30 16.51 11.06
N THR A 170 0.45 16.12 12.09
CA THR A 170 1.24 14.88 12.09
C THR A 170 0.33 13.65 11.98
N GLY A 171 -0.83 13.66 12.65
CA GLY A 171 -1.87 12.63 12.54
C GLY A 171 -2.49 12.54 11.15
N LEU A 172 -2.71 13.66 10.48
CA LEU A 172 -3.16 13.69 9.08
C LEU A 172 -2.13 13.06 8.14
N TYR A 173 -0.84 13.37 8.34
CA TYR A 173 0.24 12.77 7.56
C TYR A 173 0.29 11.25 7.77
N GLN A 174 0.11 10.76 9.00
CA GLN A 174 0.01 9.32 9.30
C GLN A 174 -1.19 8.65 8.62
N GLY A 175 -2.36 9.28 8.70
CA GLY A 175 -3.59 8.75 8.10
C GLY A 175 -3.55 8.67 6.58
N ALA A 176 -2.80 9.57 5.92
CA ALA A 176 -2.64 9.57 4.46
C ALA A 176 -2.00 8.28 3.92
N PHE A 177 -1.11 7.65 4.68
CA PHE A 177 -0.42 6.42 4.26
C PHE A 177 -0.95 5.15 4.96
N ALA A 178 -1.96 5.27 5.82
CA ALA A 178 -2.49 4.14 6.59
C ALA A 178 -3.22 3.09 5.72
N HIS A 179 -3.58 3.43 4.48
CA HIS A 179 -4.36 2.59 3.57
C HIS A 179 -3.51 1.86 2.52
N ALA A 180 -2.18 2.05 2.52
CA ALA A 180 -1.32 1.33 1.59
C ALA A 180 -1.42 -0.19 1.86
N GLU A 181 -2.06 -0.94 0.96
CA GLU A 181 -2.23 -2.40 1.11
C GLU A 181 -0.92 -3.18 0.89
N ASP A 182 0.12 -2.51 0.40
CA ASP A 182 1.45 -3.08 0.20
C ASP A 182 2.30 -2.99 1.48
N ALA A 183 2.61 -4.16 2.05
CA ALA A 183 3.42 -4.30 3.25
C ALA A 183 4.85 -3.73 3.10
N GLY A 184 5.42 -3.71 1.90
CA GLY A 184 6.73 -3.12 1.60
C GLY A 184 6.69 -1.59 1.70
N LEU A 185 5.74 -0.95 1.02
CA LEU A 185 5.52 0.51 1.08
C LEU A 185 5.16 1.00 2.48
N LEU A 186 4.38 0.22 3.24
CA LEU A 186 4.11 0.51 4.65
C LEU A 186 5.40 0.50 5.50
N GLN A 187 6.31 -0.43 5.24
CA GLN A 187 7.59 -0.49 5.95
C GLN A 187 8.49 0.72 5.62
N GLU A 188 8.45 1.20 4.38
CA GLU A 188 9.22 2.37 3.95
C GLU A 188 8.66 3.72 4.43
N THR A 189 7.34 3.78 4.68
CA THR A 189 6.66 4.99 5.18
C THR A 189 6.92 5.24 6.67
N ARG A 190 7.02 4.17 7.48
CA ARG A 190 7.25 4.26 8.93
C ARG A 190 8.41 5.19 9.34
N PRO A 191 9.62 5.07 8.77
CA PRO A 191 10.72 5.97 9.13
C PRO A 191 10.39 7.43 8.80
N VAL A 192 9.68 7.73 7.70
CA VAL A 192 9.29 9.10 7.33
C VAL A 192 8.40 9.73 8.41
N VAL A 193 7.35 9.02 8.82
CA VAL A 193 6.46 9.45 9.91
C VAL A 193 7.24 9.63 11.22
N ALA A 194 8.10 8.66 11.56
CA ALA A 194 8.89 8.71 12.79
C ALA A 194 9.85 9.91 12.79
N MET A 195 10.45 10.24 11.64
CA MET A 195 11.31 11.42 11.48
C MET A 195 10.52 12.73 11.61
N LEU A 196 9.30 12.78 11.08
CA LEU A 196 8.39 13.92 11.22
C LEU A 196 8.08 14.18 12.71
N SER A 197 7.61 13.15 13.42
CA SER A 197 7.32 13.21 14.84
C SER A 197 8.57 13.56 15.66
N ALA A 198 9.73 12.99 15.33
CA ALA A 198 10.98 13.28 16.03
C ALA A 198 11.44 14.73 15.80
N SER A 199 11.23 15.29 14.61
CA SER A 199 11.49 16.71 14.33
C SER A 199 10.67 17.61 15.24
N GLU A 200 9.40 17.28 15.46
CA GLU A 200 8.53 18.01 16.38
C GLU A 200 9.02 17.90 17.84
N MET A 201 9.47 16.73 18.30
CA MET A 201 10.07 16.58 19.64
C MET A 201 11.29 17.50 19.82
N LEU A 202 12.12 17.69 18.78
CA LEU A 202 13.24 18.64 18.83
C LEU A 202 12.75 20.10 18.84
N ALA A 203 11.73 20.43 18.06
CA ALA A 203 11.15 21.76 18.01
C ALA A 203 10.48 22.16 19.34
N ARG A 204 9.88 21.21 20.06
CA ARG A 204 9.34 21.42 21.42
C ARG A 204 10.44 21.66 22.43
N GLN A 205 11.49 20.83 22.44
CA GLN A 205 12.67 21.05 23.30
C GLN A 205 13.26 22.45 23.10
N ASP A 206 13.44 22.87 21.84
CA ASP A 206 13.96 24.20 21.51
C ASP A 206 13.02 25.32 21.96
N THR A 207 11.70 25.13 21.83
CA THR A 207 10.68 26.06 22.33
C THR A 207 10.71 26.18 23.86
N ILE A 208 10.82 25.04 24.57
CA ILE A 208 10.89 25.00 26.04
C ILE A 208 12.15 25.70 26.54
N LEU A 209 13.31 25.40 25.96
CA LEU A 209 14.56 26.07 26.32
C LEU A 209 14.50 27.58 26.02
N THR A 210 13.80 27.97 24.95
CA THR A 210 13.55 29.38 24.61
C THR A 210 12.65 30.06 25.66
N LEU A 211 11.61 29.37 26.15
CA LEU A 211 10.68 29.89 27.17
C LEU A 211 11.34 30.18 28.52
N ALA A 212 12.46 29.52 28.82
CA ALA A 212 13.23 29.83 30.03
C ALA A 212 13.77 31.26 30.04
N GLY A 213 13.91 31.89 28.88
CA GLY A 213 14.25 33.30 28.72
C GLY A 213 15.51 33.74 29.49
N PRO A 214 15.60 35.03 29.84
CA PRO A 214 16.71 35.57 30.62
C PRO A 214 16.78 35.04 32.06
N SER A 215 15.68 34.58 32.65
CA SER A 215 15.66 34.02 34.01
C SER A 215 16.38 32.67 34.08
N ARG A 216 16.44 31.94 32.96
CA ARG A 216 17.01 30.59 32.86
C ARG A 216 16.32 29.62 33.81
N GLU A 217 15.00 29.75 33.96
CA GLU A 217 14.21 28.89 34.82
C GLU A 217 13.08 28.23 34.02
N LEU A 218 12.92 26.93 34.19
CA LEU A 218 11.79 26.17 33.66
C LEU A 218 10.80 25.86 34.79
N THR A 219 9.51 25.90 34.50
CA THR A 219 8.52 25.35 35.43
C THR A 219 8.70 23.82 35.55
N PRO A 220 8.26 23.19 36.65
CA PRO A 220 8.32 21.72 36.78
C PRO A 220 7.63 20.99 35.63
N THR A 221 6.51 21.53 35.13
CA THR A 221 5.79 21.00 33.96
C THR A 221 6.65 21.07 32.70
N ALA A 222 7.20 22.24 32.38
CA ALA A 222 8.03 22.43 31.19
C ALA A 222 9.31 21.56 31.24
N PHE A 223 9.87 21.35 32.43
CA PHE A 223 10.98 20.42 32.62
C PHE A 223 10.56 18.97 32.32
N GLY A 224 9.42 18.52 32.85
CA GLY A 224 8.88 17.19 32.55
C GLY A 224 8.60 16.96 31.06
N GLU A 225 8.05 17.97 30.38
CA GLU A 225 7.83 17.95 28.93
C GLU A 225 9.16 17.84 28.16
N PHE A 226 10.18 18.63 28.53
CA PHE A 226 11.51 18.53 27.93
C PHE A 226 12.10 17.12 28.05
N LEU A 227 11.98 16.49 29.23
CA LEU A 227 12.45 15.11 29.44
C LEU A 227 11.70 14.10 28.56
N SER A 228 10.38 14.23 28.45
CA SER A 228 9.54 13.40 27.59
C SER A 228 9.96 13.53 26.13
N ASP A 229 10.12 14.75 25.63
CA ASP A 229 10.48 15.02 24.24
C ASP A 229 11.90 14.51 23.91
N ALA A 230 12.87 14.69 24.82
CA ALA A 230 14.22 14.18 24.66
C ALA A 230 14.24 12.63 24.63
N GLY A 231 13.46 11.99 25.51
CA GLY A 231 13.29 10.54 25.53
C GLY A 231 12.60 10.00 24.27
N ALA A 232 11.48 10.62 23.88
CA ALA A 232 10.69 10.25 22.70
C ALA A 232 11.50 10.39 21.42
N HIS A 233 12.23 11.49 21.23
CA HIS A 233 13.12 11.68 20.09
C HIS A 233 14.13 10.53 19.97
N ARG A 234 14.82 10.19 21.07
CA ARG A 234 15.81 9.09 21.07
C ARG A 234 15.15 7.76 20.72
N HIS A 235 14.02 7.45 21.36
CA HIS A 235 13.29 6.21 21.09
C HIS A 235 12.83 6.09 19.63
N LEU A 236 12.30 7.18 19.05
CA LEU A 236 11.89 7.21 17.65
C LEU A 236 13.05 6.91 16.70
N TYR A 237 14.20 7.55 16.90
CA TYR A 237 15.37 7.30 16.06
C TYR A 237 15.90 5.87 16.21
N ASP A 238 16.07 5.40 17.45
CA ASP A 238 16.68 4.09 17.73
C ASP A 238 15.77 2.93 17.29
N THR A 239 14.45 3.11 17.35
CA THR A 239 13.48 2.02 17.11
C THR A 239 12.89 2.07 15.70
N TRP A 240 12.60 3.26 15.18
CA TRP A 240 11.73 3.43 14.01
C TRP A 240 12.40 4.11 12.82
N VAL A 241 13.54 4.79 13.03
CA VAL A 241 14.27 5.45 11.94
C VAL A 241 15.51 4.63 11.57
N VAL A 242 16.53 4.62 12.44
CA VAL A 242 17.87 4.09 12.13
C VAL A 242 17.86 2.63 11.65
N PRO A 243 17.06 1.70 12.22
CA PRO A 243 17.02 0.32 11.74
C PRO A 243 16.46 0.15 10.33
N TYR A 244 15.69 1.14 9.85
CA TYR A 244 14.98 1.10 8.58
C TYR A 244 15.57 2.06 7.53
N LEU A 245 16.68 2.74 7.85
CA LEU A 245 17.38 3.57 6.87
C LEU A 245 18.16 2.71 5.86
N PRO A 246 18.10 3.04 4.56
CA PRO A 246 19.04 2.51 3.57
C PRO A 246 20.51 2.80 3.94
N PRO A 247 21.48 2.03 3.42
CA PRO A 247 22.89 2.19 3.77
C PRO A 247 23.46 3.61 3.59
N ALA A 248 23.11 4.28 2.49
CA ALA A 248 23.56 5.66 2.22
C ALA A 248 22.98 6.66 3.23
N GLU A 249 21.69 6.55 3.55
CA GLU A 249 21.04 7.41 4.53
C GLU A 249 21.55 7.15 5.95
N LYS A 250 21.85 5.89 6.28
CA LYS A 250 22.47 5.52 7.55
C LYS A 250 23.86 6.15 7.70
N GLN A 251 24.67 6.15 6.63
CA GLN A 251 25.97 6.84 6.62
C GLN A 251 25.80 8.35 6.83
N THR A 252 24.79 8.97 6.21
CA THR A 252 24.46 10.39 6.44
C THR A 252 24.12 10.63 7.91
N TYR A 253 23.27 9.79 8.51
CA TYR A 253 22.92 9.87 9.93
C TYR A 253 24.13 9.68 10.86
N GLU A 254 25.05 8.77 10.54
CA GLU A 254 26.32 8.60 11.26
C GLU A 254 27.20 9.86 11.20
N GLY A 255 27.23 10.53 10.04
CA GLY A 255 27.87 11.85 9.89
C GLY A 255 27.23 12.92 10.77
N ILE A 256 25.90 12.98 10.84
CA ILE A 256 25.17 13.93 11.68
C ILE A 256 25.43 13.64 13.17
N SER A 257 25.29 12.37 13.59
CA SER A 257 25.43 11.96 14.99
C SER A 257 26.86 12.03 15.52
N SER A 258 27.87 12.06 14.65
CA SER A 258 29.27 12.28 15.03
C SER A 258 29.69 13.76 15.06
N SER A 259 28.84 14.66 14.55
CA SER A 259 29.11 16.10 14.43
C SER A 259 29.24 16.83 15.78
N ALA A 260 29.90 18.00 15.78
CA ALA A 260 30.02 18.84 16.95
C ALA A 260 28.66 19.38 17.45
N ALA A 261 27.74 19.68 16.53
CA ALA A 261 26.39 20.14 16.85
C ALA A 261 25.59 19.04 17.59
N TRP A 262 25.68 17.79 17.13
CA TRP A 262 25.03 16.66 17.80
C TRP A 262 25.63 16.36 19.17
N LYS A 263 26.95 16.42 19.31
CA LYS A 263 27.60 16.28 20.62
C LYS A 263 27.16 17.38 21.60
N THR A 264 26.92 18.59 21.10
CA THR A 264 26.34 19.69 21.89
C THR A 264 24.91 19.39 22.30
N LYS A 265 24.05 18.89 21.40
CA LYS A 265 22.71 18.41 21.73
C LYS A 265 22.73 17.43 22.89
N LEU A 266 23.54 16.36 22.79
CA LEU A 266 23.63 15.34 23.83
C LEU A 266 24.12 15.91 25.16
N ARG A 267 25.15 16.76 25.14
CA ARG A 267 25.68 17.41 26.35
C ARG A 267 24.62 18.28 27.03
N VAL A 268 23.86 19.08 26.27
CA VAL A 268 22.78 19.91 26.80
C VAL A 268 21.68 19.05 27.40
N GLU A 269 21.19 18.05 26.65
CA GLU A 269 20.16 17.12 27.14
C GLU A 269 20.61 16.43 28.43
N THR A 270 21.82 15.88 28.48
CA THR A 270 22.37 15.23 29.67
C THR A 270 22.49 16.21 30.84
N ALA A 271 22.96 17.44 30.61
CA ALA A 271 23.07 18.44 31.66
C ALA A 271 21.71 18.83 32.24
N VAL A 272 20.69 18.99 31.38
CA VAL A 272 19.32 19.28 31.81
C VAL A 272 18.72 18.10 32.57
N ILE A 273 18.87 16.86 32.05
CA ILE A 273 18.40 15.64 32.73
C ILE A 273 19.05 15.47 34.11
N ALA A 274 20.36 15.75 34.21
CA ALA A 274 21.11 15.63 35.45
C ALA A 274 20.89 16.81 36.42
N GLN A 275 19.96 17.72 36.12
CA GLN A 275 19.75 18.90 36.94
C GLN A 275 18.91 18.60 38.19
N HIS A 276 19.46 18.97 39.35
CA HIS A 276 18.81 18.76 40.65
C HIS A 276 18.54 20.07 41.42
N LYS A 277 18.90 21.23 40.85
CA LYS A 277 18.70 22.53 41.51
C LYS A 277 17.31 23.07 41.23
N ILE A 278 16.42 22.87 42.21
CA ILE A 278 15.07 23.42 42.25
C ILE A 278 15.13 24.76 43.01
N THR A 279 14.59 25.80 42.41
CA THR A 279 14.34 27.13 42.99
C THR A 279 12.85 27.27 43.34
N ASP A 280 12.48 28.34 44.04
CA ASP A 280 11.08 28.61 44.37
C ASP A 280 10.20 28.80 43.12
N SER A 281 10.80 29.22 42.01
CA SER A 281 10.17 29.51 40.72
C SER A 281 10.28 28.37 39.69
N GLY A 282 11.09 27.32 39.95
CA GLY A 282 11.20 26.18 39.05
C GLY A 282 12.58 25.50 39.04
N MET A 283 12.99 24.96 37.91
CA MET A 283 14.30 24.36 37.73
C MET A 283 15.23 25.31 36.96
N LYS A 284 16.39 25.61 37.55
CA LYS A 284 17.39 26.47 36.92
C LYS A 284 18.12 25.72 35.81
N LEU A 285 18.19 26.27 34.61
CA LEU A 285 18.87 25.66 33.48
C LEU A 285 20.41 25.71 33.61
N PRO A 286 21.11 24.61 33.33
CA PRO A 286 22.57 24.52 33.44
C PRO A 286 23.28 25.34 32.35
N ALA A 287 24.55 25.69 32.58
CA ALA A 287 25.33 26.61 31.73
C ALA A 287 25.38 26.18 30.27
N GLU A 288 25.42 24.87 30.04
CA GLU A 288 25.51 24.16 28.78
C GLU A 288 24.41 24.56 27.80
N VAL A 289 23.20 24.90 28.29
CA VAL A 289 22.08 25.34 27.44
C VAL A 289 22.44 26.56 26.57
N ASN A 290 23.41 27.37 27.00
CA ASN A 290 23.87 28.52 26.22
C ASN A 290 24.34 28.14 24.80
N ASP A 291 24.88 26.93 24.63
CA ASP A 291 25.39 26.45 23.35
C ASP A 291 24.28 25.89 22.43
N TRP A 292 23.08 25.67 22.98
CA TRP A 292 21.95 25.08 22.26
C TRP A 292 21.53 25.92 21.05
N SER A 293 21.39 27.23 21.23
CA SER A 293 20.89 28.14 20.19
C SER A 293 21.73 28.13 18.90
N ALA A 294 23.04 27.90 19.02
CA ALA A 294 23.96 27.78 17.89
C ALA A 294 23.97 26.37 17.29
N ALA A 295 23.84 25.33 18.12
CA ALA A 295 23.89 23.94 17.68
C ALA A 295 22.58 23.47 17.04
N TYR A 296 21.43 23.87 17.60
CA TYR A 296 20.09 23.45 17.17
C TYR A 296 19.87 23.58 15.67
N PRO A 297 19.99 24.77 15.04
CA PRO A 297 19.69 24.92 13.62
C PRO A 297 20.60 24.07 12.71
N VAL A 298 21.79 23.70 13.18
CA VAL A 298 22.73 22.85 12.43
C VAL A 298 22.23 21.41 12.39
N PHE A 299 22.05 20.77 13.55
CA PHE A 299 21.65 19.37 13.57
C PHE A 299 20.18 19.17 13.15
N SER A 300 19.28 20.10 13.50
CA SER A 300 17.86 19.98 13.12
C SER A 300 17.68 20.18 11.62
N GLY A 301 18.42 21.11 11.00
CA GLY A 301 18.43 21.29 9.55
C GLY A 301 18.98 20.08 8.80
N GLN A 302 20.04 19.44 9.32
CA GLN A 302 20.59 18.22 8.73
C GLN A 302 19.62 17.03 8.83
N LEU A 303 18.95 16.86 9.97
CA LEU A 303 17.91 15.82 10.13
C LEU A 303 16.69 16.09 9.25
N ALA A 304 16.28 17.35 9.12
CA ALA A 304 15.19 17.74 8.23
C ALA A 304 15.52 17.42 6.77
N GLU A 305 16.75 17.68 6.31
CA GLU A 305 17.15 17.31 4.95
C GLU A 305 17.19 15.79 4.74
N LEU A 306 17.67 15.03 5.72
CA LEU A 306 17.61 13.56 5.68
C LEU A 306 16.15 13.08 5.56
N GLY A 307 15.22 13.67 6.33
CA GLY A 307 13.80 13.33 6.25
C GLY A 307 13.15 13.72 4.93
N ASN A 308 13.52 14.88 4.38
CA ASN A 308 13.07 15.31 3.05
C ASN A 308 13.58 14.37 1.96
N GLN A 309 14.84 13.96 2.02
CA GLN A 309 15.42 13.00 1.10
C GLN A 309 14.66 11.66 1.15
N ARG A 310 14.50 11.08 2.35
CA ARG A 310 13.75 9.84 2.53
C ARG A 310 12.32 9.94 1.98
N SER A 311 11.65 11.07 2.19
CA SER A 311 10.30 11.32 1.68
C SER A 311 10.28 11.36 0.15
N ARG A 312 11.27 11.99 -0.50
CA ARG A 312 11.40 12.00 -1.96
C ARG A 312 11.69 10.61 -2.51
N ASP A 313 12.57 9.86 -1.87
CA ASP A 313 12.96 8.52 -2.30
C ASP A 313 11.79 7.53 -2.16
N LEU A 314 11.02 7.61 -1.07
CA LEU A 314 9.77 6.87 -0.89
C LEU A 314 8.77 7.15 -2.03
N LEU A 315 8.56 8.43 -2.37
CA LEU A 315 7.65 8.81 -3.44
C LEU A 315 8.12 8.34 -4.82
N ALA A 316 9.44 8.32 -5.06
CA ALA A 316 10.02 7.82 -6.31
C ALA A 316 9.87 6.30 -6.45
N HIS A 317 10.20 5.54 -5.40
CA HIS A 317 10.00 4.08 -5.40
C HIS A 317 8.54 3.70 -5.55
N ALA A 318 7.64 4.45 -4.91
CA ALA A 318 6.21 4.20 -5.04
C ALA A 318 5.69 4.46 -6.46
N ASP A 319 6.21 5.48 -7.17
CA ASP A 319 5.91 5.69 -8.58
C ASP A 319 6.43 4.52 -9.46
N GLU A 320 7.64 4.03 -9.20
CA GLU A 320 8.23 2.90 -9.92
C GLU A 320 7.44 1.60 -9.70
N ALA A 321 7.06 1.31 -8.46
CA ALA A 321 6.24 0.14 -8.12
C ALA A 321 4.87 0.19 -8.82
N ALA A 322 4.24 1.37 -8.91
CA ALA A 322 3.00 1.54 -9.66
C ALA A 322 3.18 1.25 -11.17
N ALA A 323 4.34 1.62 -11.75
CA ALA A 323 4.65 1.34 -13.15
C ALA A 323 4.98 -0.14 -13.41
N GLU A 324 5.60 -0.83 -12.46
CA GLU A 324 5.90 -2.26 -12.54
C GLU A 324 4.62 -3.11 -12.48
N LEU A 325 3.69 -2.79 -11.57
CA LEU A 325 2.39 -3.47 -11.47
C LEU A 325 1.61 -3.41 -12.79
N GLU A 326 1.64 -2.29 -13.50
CA GLU A 326 1.01 -2.21 -14.83
C GLU A 326 1.68 -3.14 -15.84
N THR A 327 3.01 -3.17 -15.84
CA THR A 327 3.78 -4.03 -16.74
C THR A 327 3.52 -5.51 -16.46
N GLU A 328 3.38 -5.87 -15.18
CA GLU A 328 3.00 -7.22 -14.77
C GLU A 328 1.57 -7.56 -15.21
N VAL A 329 0.61 -6.62 -15.10
CA VAL A 329 -0.74 -6.80 -15.66
C VAL A 329 -0.69 -7.01 -17.18
N TYR A 330 0.13 -6.25 -17.91
CA TYR A 330 0.31 -6.44 -19.36
C TYR A 330 0.84 -7.83 -19.69
N TRP A 331 1.82 -8.34 -18.93
CA TRP A 331 2.35 -9.69 -19.11
C TRP A 331 1.38 -10.79 -18.68
N LEU A 332 0.63 -10.59 -17.59
CA LEU A 332 -0.34 -11.55 -17.09
C LEU A 332 -1.53 -11.65 -18.04
N VAL A 333 -2.06 -10.53 -18.53
CA VAL A 333 -3.12 -10.48 -19.54
C VAL A 333 -2.63 -11.02 -20.89
N GLY A 334 -1.45 -10.58 -21.35
CA GLY A 334 -0.86 -11.03 -22.62
C GLY A 334 -0.49 -12.51 -22.62
N GLY A 335 0.13 -13.01 -21.55
CA GLY A 335 0.51 -14.41 -21.37
C GLY A 335 -0.71 -15.31 -21.23
N SER A 336 -1.75 -14.86 -20.51
CA SER A 336 -3.01 -15.59 -20.38
C SER A 336 -3.79 -15.65 -21.69
N ALA A 337 -3.82 -14.57 -22.46
CA ALA A 337 -4.40 -14.56 -23.81
C ALA A 337 -3.67 -15.54 -24.74
N GLY A 338 -2.34 -15.59 -24.66
CA GLY A 338 -1.52 -16.56 -25.38
C GLY A 338 -1.84 -18.01 -24.99
N ALA A 339 -1.94 -18.30 -23.69
CA ALA A 339 -2.30 -19.63 -23.18
C ALA A 339 -3.72 -20.05 -23.62
N LEU A 340 -4.69 -19.12 -23.58
CA LEU A 340 -6.06 -19.34 -24.04
C LEU A 340 -6.12 -19.71 -25.53
N LEU A 341 -5.37 -18.97 -26.37
CA LEU A 341 -5.26 -19.27 -27.80
C LEU A 341 -4.64 -20.65 -28.05
N LEU A 342 -3.64 -21.04 -27.25
CA LEU A 342 -3.00 -22.35 -27.33
C LEU A 342 -3.99 -23.48 -27.01
N VAL A 343 -4.79 -23.33 -25.95
CA VAL A 343 -5.83 -24.31 -25.58
C VAL A 343 -6.88 -24.41 -26.69
N VAL A 344 -7.35 -23.30 -27.24
CA VAL A 344 -8.29 -23.28 -28.38
C VAL A 344 -7.69 -23.99 -29.59
N ALA A 345 -6.42 -23.74 -29.92
CA ALA A 345 -5.73 -24.39 -31.03
C ALA A 345 -5.65 -25.92 -30.82
N VAL A 346 -5.27 -26.38 -29.63
CA VAL A 346 -5.21 -27.82 -29.29
C VAL A 346 -6.59 -28.48 -29.42
N VAL A 347 -7.65 -27.83 -28.94
CA VAL A 347 -9.03 -28.34 -29.06
C VAL A 347 -9.47 -28.45 -30.51
N VAL A 348 -9.16 -27.44 -31.34
CA VAL A 348 -9.51 -27.45 -32.77
C VAL A 348 -8.75 -28.55 -33.51
N VAL A 349 -7.46 -28.70 -33.25
CA VAL A 349 -6.61 -29.75 -33.86
C VAL A 349 -7.13 -31.13 -33.46
N THR A 350 -7.39 -31.36 -32.18
CA THR A 350 -7.89 -32.64 -31.66
C THR A 350 -9.28 -32.96 -32.21
N THR A 351 -10.17 -31.96 -32.27
CA THR A 351 -11.51 -32.14 -32.86
C THR A 351 -11.44 -32.47 -34.34
N ARG A 352 -10.56 -31.80 -35.11
CA ARG A 352 -10.34 -32.10 -36.53
C ARG A 352 -9.72 -33.47 -36.76
N SER A 353 -8.78 -33.90 -35.92
CA SER A 353 -8.13 -35.20 -36.05
C SER A 353 -9.11 -36.35 -35.80
N VAL A 354 -9.93 -36.25 -34.74
CA VAL A 354 -10.98 -37.22 -34.41
C VAL A 354 -12.05 -37.25 -35.50
N LEU A 355 -12.46 -36.09 -36.03
CA LEU A 355 -13.43 -36.01 -37.12
C LEU A 355 -12.90 -36.56 -38.45
N ARG A 356 -11.61 -36.36 -38.75
CA ARG A 356 -10.95 -36.99 -39.91
C ARG A 356 -10.90 -38.51 -39.76
N ARG A 357 -10.57 -39.03 -38.57
CA ARG A 357 -10.54 -40.47 -38.29
C ARG A 357 -11.93 -41.10 -38.42
N LEU A 358 -12.97 -40.42 -37.90
CA LEU A 358 -14.36 -40.87 -38.07
C LEU A 358 -14.82 -40.84 -39.53
N ARG A 359 -14.42 -39.82 -40.32
CA ARG A 359 -14.69 -39.80 -41.77
C ARG A 359 -13.96 -40.92 -42.52
N ARG A 360 -12.70 -41.22 -42.18
CA ARG A 360 -11.95 -42.33 -42.79
C ARG A 360 -12.50 -43.71 -42.42
N LEU A 361 -13.13 -43.87 -41.26
CA LEU A 361 -13.89 -45.09 -40.93
C LEU A 361 -15.20 -45.17 -41.71
N HIS A 362 -15.88 -44.04 -41.94
CA HIS A 362 -17.12 -44.00 -42.72
C HIS A 362 -16.90 -44.25 -44.22
N GLU A 363 -15.80 -43.73 -44.79
CA GLU A 363 -15.41 -44.03 -46.18
C GLU A 363 -15.00 -45.49 -46.39
N ARG A 364 -14.59 -46.22 -45.34
CA ARG A 364 -14.27 -47.66 -45.43
C ARG A 364 -15.46 -48.59 -45.18
N THR A 365 -16.58 -48.09 -44.67
CA THR A 365 -17.82 -48.90 -44.55
C THR A 365 -18.73 -48.77 -45.76
N VAL A 366 -18.63 -47.71 -46.55
CA VAL A 366 -19.43 -47.56 -47.80
C VAL A 366 -18.76 -48.21 -49.02
N ALA A 367 -17.50 -48.65 -48.94
CA ALA A 367 -16.84 -49.35 -50.04
C ALA A 367 -16.91 -50.89 -49.99
N VAL A 368 -17.67 -51.49 -49.06
CA VAL A 368 -17.69 -52.97 -48.89
C VAL A 368 -19.11 -53.57 -48.93
N ALA A 369 -20.17 -52.78 -48.81
CA ALA A 369 -21.54 -53.29 -48.84
C ALA A 369 -22.19 -53.33 -50.26
N GLU A 370 -21.65 -52.64 -51.26
CA GLU A 370 -22.31 -52.53 -52.59
C GLU A 370 -21.68 -53.36 -53.71
N VAL A 371 -20.51 -53.98 -53.51
CA VAL A 371 -19.83 -54.75 -54.60
C VAL A 371 -19.63 -56.23 -54.28
N THR A 372 -19.59 -56.64 -53.01
CA THR A 372 -19.17 -58.01 -52.61
C THR A 372 -20.30 -58.96 -52.20
N LEU A 373 -21.54 -58.70 -52.61
CA LEU A 373 -22.66 -59.67 -52.49
C LEU A 373 -23.26 -60.17 -53.82
N PRO A 374 -23.23 -59.44 -54.96
CA PRO A 374 -23.71 -60.00 -56.22
C PRO A 374 -22.79 -61.09 -56.80
N ASP A 375 -21.47 -60.98 -56.57
CA ASP A 375 -20.47 -61.81 -57.25
C ASP A 375 -20.35 -63.23 -56.67
N VAL A 376 -20.75 -63.43 -55.42
CA VAL A 376 -20.74 -64.76 -54.76
C VAL A 376 -21.96 -65.58 -55.18
N VAL A 377 -23.11 -64.94 -55.42
CA VAL A 377 -24.32 -65.61 -55.93
C VAL A 377 -24.14 -66.03 -57.40
N ALA A 378 -23.41 -65.25 -58.20
CA ALA A 378 -23.09 -65.58 -59.59
C ALA A 378 -22.04 -66.70 -59.75
N ARG A 379 -21.21 -66.96 -58.74
CA ARG A 379 -20.20 -68.04 -58.75
C ARG A 379 -20.74 -69.38 -58.24
N LEU A 380 -21.68 -69.38 -57.31
CA LEU A 380 -22.36 -70.61 -56.86
C LEU A 380 -23.30 -71.21 -57.92
N HIS A 381 -23.85 -70.41 -58.83
CA HIS A 381 -24.61 -70.91 -59.98
C HIS A 381 -23.75 -71.56 -61.09
N ARG A 382 -22.42 -71.49 -60.98
CA ARG A 382 -21.45 -72.01 -61.98
C ARG A 382 -20.55 -73.15 -61.48
N GLY A 383 -20.79 -73.68 -60.27
CA GLY A 383 -20.19 -74.95 -59.83
C GLY A 383 -18.66 -75.00 -59.75
N GLN A 384 -17.99 -73.92 -59.30
CA GLN A 384 -16.54 -73.94 -59.05
C GLN A 384 -16.24 -73.98 -57.54
N PRO A 385 -15.25 -74.76 -57.08
CA PRO A 385 -14.86 -74.81 -55.68
C PRO A 385 -14.10 -73.53 -55.29
N VAL A 386 -14.33 -73.05 -54.07
CA VAL A 386 -13.69 -71.86 -53.49
C VAL A 386 -12.60 -72.32 -52.54
N ASP A 387 -11.40 -71.77 -52.75
CA ASP A 387 -10.17 -71.99 -51.98
C ASP A 387 -10.20 -71.16 -50.68
N ASP A 388 -9.75 -71.74 -49.56
CA ASP A 388 -9.86 -71.20 -48.20
C ASP A 388 -8.98 -69.95 -47.94
N ALA A 389 -8.27 -69.47 -48.96
CA ALA A 389 -7.41 -68.29 -48.91
C ALA A 389 -8.16 -66.95 -49.10
N ALA A 390 -9.49 -66.97 -49.25
CA ALA A 390 -10.31 -65.77 -49.49
C ALA A 390 -10.98 -65.19 -48.22
N LEU A 391 -10.49 -65.51 -47.03
CA LEU A 391 -10.92 -64.85 -45.79
C LEU A 391 -9.95 -63.71 -45.44
N PRO A 392 -10.44 -62.49 -45.19
CA PRO A 392 -9.57 -61.39 -44.78
C PRO A 392 -9.04 -61.63 -43.36
N GLU A 393 -7.72 -61.64 -43.19
CA GLU A 393 -7.10 -61.50 -41.87
C GLU A 393 -7.49 -60.14 -41.28
N VAL A 394 -8.21 -60.16 -40.16
CA VAL A 394 -8.45 -58.96 -39.33
C VAL A 394 -7.15 -58.65 -38.58
N ARG A 395 -6.25 -57.90 -39.21
CA ARG A 395 -5.07 -57.36 -38.53
C ARG A 395 -5.45 -56.08 -37.82
N GLY A 396 -5.95 -56.22 -36.59
CA GLY A 396 -6.07 -55.12 -35.65
C GLY A 396 -4.68 -54.72 -35.15
N ASP A 397 -4.28 -53.48 -35.40
CA ASP A 397 -3.08 -52.92 -34.80
C ASP A 397 -3.28 -52.87 -33.28
N LYS A 398 -2.25 -53.25 -32.52
CA LYS A 398 -2.31 -53.31 -31.05
C LYS A 398 -2.28 -51.89 -30.49
N ASP A 399 -3.46 -51.33 -30.22
CA ASP A 399 -3.58 -50.12 -29.41
C ASP A 399 -4.76 -50.22 -28.44
N GLU A 400 -4.62 -49.55 -27.29
CA GLU A 400 -5.28 -49.81 -25.99
C GLU A 400 -6.82 -49.70 -25.93
N VAL A 401 -7.52 -49.67 -27.06
CA VAL A 401 -8.98 -49.62 -27.15
C VAL A 401 -9.58 -50.90 -27.75
N GLY A 402 -8.74 -51.90 -28.08
CA GLY A 402 -9.16 -53.22 -28.54
C GLY A 402 -9.53 -54.23 -27.45
N GLN A 403 -9.52 -53.84 -26.17
CA GLN A 403 -9.73 -54.74 -25.04
C GLN A 403 -10.88 -54.27 -24.15
N ILE A 404 -12.06 -54.15 -24.74
CA ILE A 404 -13.31 -54.10 -23.98
C ILE A 404 -14.33 -54.98 -24.69
N ASN A 405 -14.19 -56.29 -24.49
CA ASN A 405 -15.26 -57.26 -24.25
C ASN A 405 -14.65 -58.54 -23.69
#